data_AF-A0A183UJG8-F1
#
_entry.id   AF-A0A183UJG8-F1
#
_cell.length_a   1.000
_cell.length_b   1.000
_cell.length_c   1.000
_cell.angle_alpha   90.00
_cell.angle_beta   90.00
_cell.angle_gamma   90.00
#
_symmetry.space_group_name_H-M   'P 1'
#
loop_
_entity.id
_entity.type
_entity.pdbx_description
1 polymer ?
#
loop_
_entity_poly.entity_id
_entity_poly.type
_entity_poly.pdbx_seq_one_letter_code
_entity_poly.pdbx_strand_id
1 'polypeptide(L)'
;MHHRGSLRITSANCGALIVLACCLHATPFNHNRLKRQTLPTNHIQVHSFNSNVSISASTVHVVSDESRIDLSERFLSGQVWSPSSVLEFEPHGHSENISATSAVRTLFSVIGANLSTKANTVKMLLTSNRSEDGHSLLDLSAESDVDMVLMERGIHVEALRASHAHITMLTWQLSLESRLTLTSNISSAFDRQLFITSTTNSYNLIIALGGAKVRFF
;
A
#
# COMPACT_ATOMS: atom_id res chain seq x y z
N MET A 1 24.57 8.86 -45.35
CA MET A 1 24.45 9.95 -44.36
C MET A 1 23.18 9.73 -43.56
N HIS A 2 23.28 9.17 -42.35
CA HIS A 2 22.13 8.91 -41.48
C HIS A 2 22.08 9.97 -40.37
N HIS A 3 20.96 10.70 -40.31
CA HIS A 3 20.64 11.61 -39.21
C HIS A 3 20.30 10.79 -37.95
N ARG A 4 21.07 11.01 -36.88
CA ARG A 4 20.70 10.65 -35.51
C ARG A 4 19.75 11.72 -34.96
N GLY A 5 18.50 11.36 -34.71
CA GLY A 5 17.59 12.14 -33.88
C GLY A 5 17.68 11.68 -32.42
N SER A 6 18.29 12.50 -31.59
CA SER A 6 18.28 12.37 -30.12
C SER A 6 16.98 12.95 -29.58
N LEU A 7 16.14 12.13 -28.95
CA LEU A 7 14.96 12.59 -28.21
C LEU A 7 15.31 12.67 -26.72
N ARG A 8 15.53 13.91 -26.26
CA ARG A 8 15.51 14.27 -24.84
C ARG A 8 14.08 14.10 -24.33
N ILE A 9 13.87 13.19 -23.38
CA ILE A 9 12.62 13.11 -22.61
C ILE A 9 12.77 14.08 -21.43
N THR A 10 12.01 15.17 -21.47
CA THR A 10 11.88 16.14 -20.38
C THR A 10 10.90 15.62 -19.33
N SER A 11 11.30 15.76 -18.06
CA SER A 11 10.76 15.19 -16.83
C SER A 11 9.40 15.74 -16.34
N ALA A 12 8.46 16.07 -17.24
CA ALA A 12 7.21 16.75 -16.86
C ALA A 12 5.97 15.83 -16.74
N ASN A 13 6.05 14.56 -17.14
CA ASN A 13 4.84 13.73 -17.34
C ASN A 13 4.50 12.73 -16.22
N CYS A 14 5.31 12.58 -15.17
CA CYS A 14 4.98 11.65 -14.07
C CYS A 14 3.81 12.13 -13.20
N GLY A 15 3.58 13.43 -13.07
CA GLY A 15 2.49 13.98 -12.23
C GLY A 15 1.09 13.77 -12.82
N ALA A 16 0.95 13.84 -14.15
CA ALA A 16 -0.35 13.73 -14.83
C ALA A 16 -0.88 12.28 -14.85
N LEU A 17 0.00 11.29 -14.87
CA LEU A 17 -0.36 9.87 -14.86
C LEU A 17 -0.85 9.40 -13.47
N ILE A 18 -0.29 9.95 -12.39
CA ILE A 18 -0.75 9.71 -11.02
C ILE A 18 -2.19 10.20 -10.84
N VAL A 19 -2.50 11.39 -11.34
CA VAL A 19 -3.88 11.92 -11.29
C VAL A 19 -4.84 11.01 -12.07
N LEU A 20 -4.44 10.50 -13.23
CA LEU A 20 -5.32 9.65 -14.05
C LEU A 20 -5.58 8.26 -13.43
N ALA A 21 -4.56 7.61 -12.84
CA ALA A 21 -4.73 6.34 -12.13
C ALA A 21 -5.52 6.51 -10.82
N CYS A 22 -5.33 7.63 -10.10
CA CYS A 22 -6.16 8.01 -8.96
C CYS A 22 -7.60 8.33 -9.37
N CYS A 23 -7.82 8.95 -10.53
CA CYS A 23 -9.16 9.26 -11.05
C CYS A 23 -9.93 8.01 -11.50
N LEU A 24 -9.24 6.98 -12.04
CA LEU A 24 -9.87 5.69 -12.39
C LEU A 24 -10.37 4.92 -11.15
N HIS A 25 -9.80 5.22 -9.97
CA HIS A 25 -10.23 4.68 -8.68
C HIS A 25 -11.03 5.69 -7.86
N ALA A 26 -11.44 6.84 -8.41
CA ALA A 26 -12.26 7.83 -7.72
C ALA A 26 -13.75 7.57 -8.02
N THR A 27 -14.37 6.66 -7.27
CA THR A 27 -15.84 6.77 -7.09
C THR A 27 -16.12 8.00 -6.21
N PRO A 28 -17.22 8.75 -6.47
CA PRO A 28 -17.58 9.86 -5.63
C PRO A 28 -17.94 9.32 -4.23
N PHE A 29 -17.06 9.54 -3.25
CA PHE A 29 -17.48 9.47 -1.86
C PHE A 29 -18.49 10.61 -1.66
N ASN A 30 -19.74 10.25 -1.37
CA ASN A 30 -20.78 11.21 -1.02
C ASN A 30 -20.23 12.13 0.08
N HIS A 31 -20.47 13.44 -0.06
CA HIS A 31 -19.92 14.51 0.77
C HIS A 31 -20.47 14.55 2.21
N ASN A 32 -20.48 13.43 2.92
CA ASN A 32 -20.60 13.43 4.36
C ASN A 32 -19.20 13.58 4.95
N ARG A 33 -18.99 14.67 5.70
CA ARG A 33 -17.69 14.99 6.29
C ARG A 33 -17.38 13.96 7.39
N LEU A 34 -16.45 13.05 7.12
CA LEU A 34 -15.93 12.09 8.11
C LEU A 34 -15.48 12.83 9.39
N LYS A 35 -15.82 12.27 10.55
CA LYS A 35 -15.39 12.77 11.85
C LYS A 35 -14.02 12.18 12.18
N ARG A 36 -13.08 13.05 12.56
CA ARG A 36 -11.77 12.64 13.05
C ARG A 36 -11.91 12.09 14.46
N GLN A 37 -11.40 10.89 14.69
CA GLN A 37 -11.34 10.26 16.01
C GLN A 37 -10.08 10.70 16.74
N THR A 38 -10.21 11.01 18.02
CA THR A 38 -9.06 11.30 18.90
C THR A 38 -8.53 9.97 19.43
N LEU A 39 -7.30 9.63 19.05
CA LEU A 39 -6.63 8.40 19.48
C LEU A 39 -5.40 8.74 20.33
N PRO A 40 -4.96 7.85 21.24
CA PRO A 40 -3.75 8.05 22.05
C PRO A 40 -2.45 7.79 21.25
N THR A 41 -2.42 8.18 19.98
CA THR A 41 -1.29 8.03 19.06
C THR A 41 -1.20 9.26 18.16
N ASN A 42 0.03 9.62 17.77
CA ASN A 42 0.28 10.74 16.86
C ASN A 42 0.48 10.29 15.41
N HIS A 43 0.77 9.00 15.19
CA HIS A 43 1.10 8.45 13.86
C HIS A 43 -0.08 7.77 13.18
N ILE A 44 -1.22 7.60 13.86
CA ILE A 44 -2.44 7.05 13.27
C ILE A 44 -3.59 8.03 13.48
N GLN A 45 -4.34 8.30 12.41
CA GLN A 45 -5.57 9.06 12.47
C GLN A 45 -6.68 8.26 11.80
N VAL A 46 -7.81 8.13 12.49
CA VAL A 46 -9.01 7.51 11.93
C VAL A 46 -10.04 8.60 11.68
N HIS A 47 -10.55 8.63 10.46
CA HIS A 47 -11.68 9.44 10.04
C HIS A 47 -12.82 8.49 9.68
N SER A 48 -14.02 8.69 10.22
CA SER A 48 -15.15 7.78 10.00
C SER A 48 -16.50 8.48 10.07
N PHE A 49 -17.55 7.85 9.55
CA PHE A 49 -18.91 8.29 9.81
C PHE A 49 -19.30 7.98 11.26
N ASN A 50 -19.11 6.70 11.63
CA ASN A 50 -19.26 6.18 12.99
C ASN A 50 -18.04 5.35 13.35
N SER A 51 -17.61 5.43 14.60
CA SER A 51 -16.64 4.50 15.18
C SER A 51 -17.07 4.11 16.59
N ASN A 52 -16.81 2.86 16.94
CA ASN A 52 -16.76 2.41 18.31
C ASN A 52 -15.29 2.26 18.71
N VAL A 53 -14.86 3.00 19.71
CA VAL A 53 -13.50 2.94 20.26
C VAL A 53 -13.58 2.31 21.64
N SER A 54 -12.91 1.18 21.82
CA SER A 54 -12.78 0.51 23.11
C SER A 54 -11.31 0.29 23.45
N ILE A 55 -11.03 0.15 24.74
CA ILE A 55 -9.68 -0.08 25.26
C ILE A 55 -9.73 -1.36 26.08
N SER A 56 -8.89 -2.33 25.72
CA SER A 56 -8.77 -3.62 26.39
C SER A 56 -7.33 -3.84 26.82
N ALA A 57 -7.09 -3.93 28.13
CA ALA A 57 -5.76 -4.04 28.75
C ALA A 57 -4.79 -2.93 28.31
N SER A 58 -4.06 -3.12 27.21
CA SER A 58 -3.10 -2.19 26.61
C SER A 58 -3.36 -1.90 25.12
N THR A 59 -4.43 -2.47 24.55
CA THR A 59 -4.78 -2.37 23.13
C THR A 59 -6.02 -1.49 22.95
N VAL A 60 -5.96 -0.61 21.96
CA VAL A 60 -7.10 0.19 21.50
C VAL A 60 -7.72 -0.52 20.30
N HIS A 61 -9.01 -0.76 20.36
CA HIS A 61 -9.79 -1.35 19.26
C HIS A 61 -10.72 -0.28 18.69
N VAL A 62 -10.68 -0.09 17.39
CA VAL A 62 -11.48 0.90 16.66
C VAL A 62 -12.23 0.19 15.55
N VAL A 63 -13.54 0.02 15.73
CA VAL A 63 -14.44 -0.50 14.69
C VAL A 63 -15.12 0.67 14.04
N SER A 64 -15.02 0.81 12.72
CA SER A 64 -15.52 1.99 12.00
C SER A 64 -16.34 1.62 10.76
N ASP A 65 -17.43 2.35 10.58
CA ASP A 65 -18.23 2.38 9.36
C ASP A 65 -17.77 3.56 8.50
N GLU A 66 -17.58 3.30 7.20
CA GLU A 66 -17.08 4.24 6.20
C GLU A 66 -15.90 5.06 6.73
N SER A 67 -14.72 4.45 6.70
CA SER A 67 -13.51 4.97 7.29
C SER A 67 -12.43 5.32 6.27
N ARG A 68 -11.61 6.30 6.66
CA ARG A 68 -10.26 6.53 6.16
C ARG A 68 -9.31 6.45 7.35
N ILE A 69 -8.34 5.55 7.26
CA ILE A 69 -7.26 5.43 8.24
C ILE A 69 -6.00 6.00 7.59
N ASP A 70 -5.49 7.09 8.16
CA ASP A 70 -4.24 7.73 7.75
C ASP A 70 -3.11 7.25 8.69
N LEU A 71 -2.04 6.75 8.09
CA LEU A 71 -0.84 6.23 8.75
C LEU A 71 0.33 7.13 8.38
N SER A 72 0.99 7.68 9.38
CA SER A 72 2.10 8.63 9.24
C SER A 72 3.28 8.16 10.07
N GLU A 73 4.03 7.20 9.54
CA GLU A 73 5.31 6.75 10.08
C GLU A 73 6.46 7.48 9.33
N ARG A 74 7.64 7.60 9.95
CA ARG A 74 8.80 8.32 9.41
C ARG A 74 9.24 7.83 8.03
N PHE A 75 9.24 6.51 7.81
CA PHE A 75 9.72 5.90 6.56
C PHE A 75 8.58 5.35 5.70
N LEU A 76 7.36 5.33 6.23
CA LEU A 76 6.19 4.78 5.56
C LEU A 76 4.96 5.64 5.83
N SER A 77 4.31 6.10 4.76
CA SER A 77 2.99 6.71 4.84
C SER A 77 1.95 5.83 4.14
N GLY A 78 0.76 5.76 4.73
CA GLY A 78 -0.28 4.86 4.28
C GLY A 78 -1.66 5.46 4.44
N GLN A 79 -2.56 5.13 3.54
CA GLN A 79 -3.97 5.46 3.63
C GLN A 79 -4.79 4.23 3.29
N VAL A 80 -5.78 3.92 4.13
CA VAL A 80 -6.73 2.83 3.91
C VAL A 80 -8.14 3.41 3.93
N TRP A 81 -8.87 3.23 2.84
CA TRP A 81 -10.29 3.60 2.74
C TRP A 81 -11.15 2.35 2.70
N SER A 82 -12.20 2.31 3.51
CA SER A 82 -13.08 1.15 3.58
C SER A 82 -14.47 1.50 4.09
N PRO A 83 -15.55 0.91 3.56
CA PRO A 83 -16.88 0.95 4.17
C PRO A 83 -16.94 0.27 5.54
N SER A 84 -16.06 -0.69 5.83
CA SER A 84 -15.95 -1.33 7.14
C SER A 84 -14.51 -1.64 7.50
N SER A 85 -14.05 -1.21 8.66
CA SER A 85 -12.68 -1.46 9.13
C SER A 85 -12.62 -1.73 10.63
N VAL A 86 -11.70 -2.60 11.03
CA VAL A 86 -11.24 -2.78 12.40
C VAL A 86 -9.76 -2.43 12.46
N LEU A 87 -9.40 -1.52 13.36
CA LEU A 87 -8.01 -1.17 13.69
C LEU A 87 -7.75 -1.56 15.15
N GLU A 88 -6.67 -2.28 15.37
CA GLU A 88 -6.18 -2.65 16.70
C GLU A 88 -4.73 -2.18 16.83
N PHE A 89 -4.40 -1.46 17.89
CA PHE A 89 -3.03 -0.99 18.10
C PHE A 89 -2.71 -0.79 19.58
N GLU A 90 -1.43 -0.88 19.89
CA GLU A 90 -0.88 -0.50 21.18
C GLU A 90 -0.43 0.97 21.13
N PRO A 91 -0.98 1.89 21.94
CA PRO A 91 -0.67 3.33 21.87
C PRO A 91 0.82 3.67 21.99
N HIS A 92 1.54 2.87 22.78
CA HIS A 92 2.96 2.99 23.01
C HIS A 92 3.76 1.80 22.46
N GLY A 93 3.08 0.84 21.83
CA GLY A 93 3.70 -0.33 21.25
C GLY A 93 4.23 -0.07 19.85
N HIS A 94 4.52 -1.17 19.17
CA HIS A 94 5.23 -1.15 17.89
C HIS A 94 4.42 -1.73 16.74
N SER A 95 3.26 -2.34 17.00
CA SER A 95 2.46 -3.00 15.98
C SER A 95 1.02 -2.51 15.94
N GLU A 96 0.51 -2.40 14.72
CA GLU A 96 -0.85 -1.99 14.42
C GLU A 96 -1.46 -2.94 13.40
N ASN A 97 -2.57 -3.55 13.77
CA ASN A 97 -3.31 -4.49 12.93
C ASN A 97 -4.53 -3.79 12.36
N ILE A 98 -4.67 -3.82 11.04
CA ILE A 98 -5.83 -3.29 10.33
C ILE A 98 -6.46 -4.42 9.54
N SER A 99 -7.76 -4.60 9.71
CA SER A 99 -8.58 -5.40 8.82
C SER A 99 -9.67 -4.52 8.22
N ALA A 100 -9.87 -4.63 6.92
CA ALA A 100 -10.83 -3.83 6.19
C ALA A 100 -11.57 -4.70 5.18
N THR A 101 -12.85 -4.43 4.97
CA THR A 101 -13.70 -5.20 4.06
C THR A 101 -14.63 -4.30 3.25
N SER A 102 -15.13 -4.83 2.13
CA SER A 102 -16.09 -4.21 1.20
C SER A 102 -15.48 -3.14 0.30
N ALA A 103 -14.76 -3.52 -0.76
CA ALA A 103 -14.11 -2.58 -1.69
C ALA A 103 -13.11 -1.63 -1.02
N VAL A 104 -12.18 -2.23 -0.25
CA VAL A 104 -11.05 -1.55 0.36
C VAL A 104 -10.15 -0.95 -0.71
N ARG A 105 -9.69 0.28 -0.47
CA ARG A 105 -8.61 0.90 -1.23
C ARG A 105 -7.45 1.20 -0.31
N THR A 106 -6.24 1.00 -0.80
CA THR A 106 -5.03 1.39 -0.09
C THR A 106 -4.11 2.21 -0.97
N LEU A 107 -3.34 3.08 -0.32
CA LEU A 107 -2.24 3.81 -0.90
C LEU A 107 -1.09 3.82 0.11
N PHE A 108 0.05 3.27 -0.29
CA PHE A 108 1.27 3.28 0.50
C PHE A 108 2.40 3.96 -0.28
N SER A 109 3.14 4.79 0.42
CA SER A 109 4.27 5.53 -0.12
C SER A 109 5.49 5.36 0.78
N VAL A 110 6.58 4.93 0.15
CA VAL A 110 7.95 4.92 0.70
C VAL A 110 8.84 5.74 -0.23
N ILE A 111 10.02 6.15 0.24
CA ILE A 111 10.98 6.89 -0.60
C ILE A 111 11.32 6.07 -1.85
N GLY A 112 10.79 6.50 -3.01
CA GLY A 112 11.06 5.90 -4.31
C GLY A 112 10.04 4.85 -4.81
N ALA A 113 9.00 4.53 -4.04
CA ALA A 113 7.91 3.66 -4.49
C ALA A 113 6.53 4.10 -3.97
N ASN A 114 5.53 3.99 -4.83
CA ASN A 114 4.12 4.14 -4.48
C ASN A 114 3.37 2.88 -4.88
N LEU A 115 2.54 2.38 -3.97
CA LEU A 115 1.73 1.20 -4.15
C LEU A 115 0.27 1.55 -3.86
N SER A 116 -0.61 1.29 -4.82
CA SER A 116 -2.04 1.37 -4.59
C SER A 116 -2.68 0.02 -4.84
N THR A 117 -3.65 -0.34 -3.99
CA THR A 117 -4.46 -1.54 -4.18
C THR A 117 -5.94 -1.23 -4.05
N LYS A 118 -6.76 -2.02 -4.74
CA LYS A 118 -8.20 -2.15 -4.52
C LYS A 118 -8.47 -3.63 -4.34
N ALA A 119 -9.21 -4.00 -3.30
CA ALA A 119 -9.57 -5.38 -3.00
C ALA A 119 -10.87 -5.45 -2.20
N ASN A 120 -11.50 -6.62 -2.11
CA ASN A 120 -12.67 -6.78 -1.24
C ASN A 120 -12.30 -6.90 0.23
N THR A 121 -11.17 -7.53 0.53
CA THR A 121 -10.68 -7.71 1.89
C THR A 121 -9.20 -7.36 1.94
N VAL A 122 -8.80 -6.63 2.98
CA VAL A 122 -7.40 -6.38 3.31
C VAL A 122 -7.17 -6.72 4.78
N LYS A 123 -6.09 -7.44 5.05
CA LYS A 123 -5.49 -7.59 6.37
C LYS A 123 -4.10 -7.01 6.30
N MET A 124 -3.73 -6.25 7.31
CA MET A 124 -2.47 -5.54 7.33
C MET A 124 -1.91 -5.53 8.74
N LEU A 125 -0.63 -5.87 8.85
CA LEU A 125 0.21 -5.60 10.00
C LEU A 125 1.16 -4.47 9.62
N LEU A 126 1.14 -3.41 10.40
CA LEU A 126 2.16 -2.38 10.37
C LEU A 126 3.02 -2.55 11.63
N THR A 127 4.33 -2.47 11.47
CA THR A 127 5.25 -2.32 12.60
C THR A 127 6.02 -1.02 12.42
N SER A 128 5.86 -0.10 13.36
CA SER A 128 6.62 1.16 13.37
C SER A 128 7.98 0.94 14.05
N ASN A 129 9.07 1.17 13.31
CA ASN A 129 10.38 1.20 13.93
C ASN A 129 10.73 2.61 14.41
N ARG A 130 11.09 2.74 15.69
CA ARG A 130 11.51 4.01 16.30
C ARG A 130 13.02 4.22 16.35
N SER A 131 13.84 3.34 15.75
CA SER A 131 15.28 3.56 15.60
C SER A 131 15.63 4.36 14.34
N GLU A 132 16.84 4.91 14.31
CA GLU A 132 17.27 5.86 13.28
C GLU A 132 17.52 5.23 11.90
N ASP A 133 17.78 3.92 11.88
CA ASP A 133 18.19 3.15 10.71
C ASP A 133 17.02 2.66 9.83
N GLY A 134 15.77 2.86 10.26
CA GLY A 134 14.57 2.41 9.53
C GLY A 134 14.42 0.89 9.59
N HIS A 135 13.30 0.41 10.12
CA HIS A 135 12.93 -1.03 10.13
C HIS A 135 11.40 -1.14 10.22
N SER A 136 10.71 -0.19 9.60
CA SER A 136 9.26 -0.21 9.58
C SER A 136 8.83 -1.32 8.64
N LEU A 137 7.87 -2.13 9.08
CA LEU A 137 7.34 -3.25 8.31
C LEU A 137 5.91 -2.93 7.92
N LEU A 138 5.59 -3.10 6.65
CA LEU A 138 4.24 -3.29 6.15
C LEU A 138 4.12 -4.74 5.69
N ASP A 139 3.18 -5.48 6.25
CA ASP A 139 2.79 -6.79 5.77
C ASP A 139 1.29 -6.76 5.46
N LEU A 140 0.94 -6.85 4.18
CA LEU A 140 -0.39 -6.64 3.66
C LEU A 140 -0.82 -7.84 2.82
N SER A 141 -1.94 -8.42 3.21
CA SER A 141 -2.67 -9.42 2.44
C SER A 141 -3.96 -8.82 1.91
N ALA A 142 -4.12 -8.82 0.59
CA ALA A 142 -5.35 -8.42 -0.08
C ALA A 142 -5.96 -9.62 -0.80
N GLU A 143 -7.27 -9.78 -0.69
CA GLU A 143 -8.00 -10.94 -1.22
C GLU A 143 -9.24 -10.51 -2.00
N SER A 144 -9.57 -11.34 -3.00
CA SER A 144 -10.78 -11.25 -3.83
C SER A 144 -10.88 -9.98 -4.69
N ASP A 145 -10.64 -10.15 -6.00
CA ASP A 145 -10.68 -9.09 -7.03
C ASP A 145 -9.67 -7.97 -6.75
N VAL A 146 -8.40 -8.35 -6.62
CA VAL A 146 -7.32 -7.42 -6.32
C VAL A 146 -6.82 -6.74 -7.59
N ASP A 147 -6.98 -5.43 -7.64
CA ASP A 147 -6.30 -4.55 -8.58
C ASP A 147 -5.14 -3.87 -7.85
N MET A 148 -3.98 -3.76 -8.49
CA MET A 148 -2.77 -3.18 -7.92
C MET A 148 -2.05 -2.32 -8.95
N VAL A 149 -1.55 -1.18 -8.49
CA VAL A 149 -0.64 -0.32 -9.22
C VAL A 149 0.62 -0.11 -8.39
N LEU A 150 1.77 -0.49 -8.94
CA LEU A 150 3.09 -0.19 -8.39
C LEU A 150 3.81 0.79 -9.31
N MET A 151 4.22 1.91 -8.72
CA MET A 151 5.11 2.88 -9.35
C MET A 151 6.44 2.85 -8.60
N GLU A 152 7.48 2.36 -9.25
CA GLU A 152 8.79 2.21 -8.63
C GLU A 152 9.88 2.67 -9.59
N ARG A 153 10.62 3.73 -9.22
CA ARG A 153 11.79 4.21 -9.99
C ARG A 153 11.53 4.43 -11.50
N GLY A 154 10.32 4.85 -11.84
CA GLY A 154 9.89 5.10 -13.22
C GLY A 154 9.29 3.88 -13.94
N ILE A 155 9.30 2.71 -13.32
CA ILE A 155 8.62 1.51 -13.79
C ILE A 155 7.20 1.53 -13.25
N HIS A 156 6.25 1.27 -14.15
CA HIS A 156 4.84 1.17 -13.81
C HIS A 156 4.36 -0.27 -14.03
N VAL A 157 3.90 -0.91 -12.95
CA VAL A 157 3.29 -2.23 -12.99
C VAL A 157 1.82 -2.13 -12.61
N GLU A 158 0.96 -2.58 -13.51
CA GLU A 158 -0.46 -2.78 -13.22
C GLU A 158 -0.75 -4.27 -13.15
N ALA A 159 -1.41 -4.71 -12.09
CA ALA A 159 -1.96 -6.05 -11.96
C ALA A 159 -3.47 -5.97 -11.73
N LEU A 160 -4.24 -6.68 -12.54
CA LEU A 160 -5.70 -6.61 -12.51
C LEU A 160 -6.31 -7.97 -12.18
N ARG A 161 -7.37 -7.95 -11.37
CA ARG A 161 -8.18 -9.12 -11.00
C ARG A 161 -7.36 -10.29 -10.44
N ALA A 162 -6.34 -10.00 -9.63
CA ALA A 162 -5.66 -11.05 -8.90
C ALA A 162 -6.60 -11.67 -7.87
N SER A 163 -6.49 -12.98 -7.62
CA SER A 163 -7.26 -13.65 -6.57
C SER A 163 -6.76 -13.25 -5.18
N HIS A 164 -5.45 -13.04 -5.06
CA HIS A 164 -4.78 -12.55 -3.86
C HIS A 164 -3.55 -11.74 -4.22
N ALA A 165 -3.16 -10.83 -3.33
CA ALA A 165 -1.88 -10.18 -3.30
C ALA A 165 -1.31 -10.25 -1.89
N HIS A 166 -0.06 -10.67 -1.76
CA HIS A 166 0.73 -10.56 -0.55
C HIS A 166 1.84 -9.56 -0.79
N ILE A 167 1.90 -8.52 0.04
CA ILE A 167 2.81 -7.40 -0.10
C ILE A 167 3.55 -7.26 1.22
N THR A 168 4.86 -7.42 1.19
CA THR A 168 5.73 -7.16 2.33
C THR A 168 6.68 -6.03 1.95
N MET A 169 6.79 -5.03 2.81
CA MET A 169 7.73 -3.94 2.64
C MET A 169 8.43 -3.66 3.95
N LEU A 170 9.76 -3.78 3.93
CA LEU A 170 10.63 -3.48 5.05
C LEU A 170 11.49 -2.26 4.69
N THR A 171 11.47 -1.22 5.51
CA THR A 171 12.34 -0.04 5.33
C THR A 171 13.67 -0.23 6.03
N TRP A 172 14.71 0.43 5.53
CA TRP A 172 16.06 0.45 6.14
C TRP A 172 16.92 1.58 5.60
N GLN A 173 18.15 1.68 6.08
CA GLN A 173 19.20 2.55 5.55
C GLN A 173 20.47 1.73 5.33
N LEU A 174 20.57 1.12 4.15
CA LEU A 174 21.72 0.30 3.75
C LEU A 174 22.40 0.90 2.51
N SER A 175 23.62 0.46 2.22
CA SER A 175 24.34 0.80 0.99
C SER A 175 24.32 -0.40 0.02
N LEU A 176 23.18 -0.57 -0.65
CA LEU A 176 22.88 -1.64 -1.60
C LEU A 176 22.67 -1.11 -3.01
N GLU A 177 23.14 -1.85 -4.00
CA GLU A 177 22.75 -1.57 -5.38
C GLU A 177 21.25 -1.81 -5.55
N SER A 178 20.55 -0.82 -6.11
CA SER A 178 19.10 -0.89 -6.22
C SER A 178 18.67 -1.77 -7.40
N ARG A 179 17.84 -2.79 -7.13
CA ARG A 179 17.45 -3.84 -8.08
C ARG A 179 15.95 -4.07 -8.07
N LEU A 180 15.35 -4.21 -9.24
CA LEU A 180 13.98 -4.68 -9.43
C LEU A 180 14.01 -5.99 -10.22
N THR A 181 13.34 -7.00 -9.69
CA THR A 181 13.24 -8.33 -10.29
C THR A 181 11.78 -8.73 -10.41
N LEU A 182 11.45 -9.35 -11.55
CA LEU A 182 10.13 -9.92 -11.79
C LEU A 182 10.30 -11.39 -12.16
N THR A 183 9.61 -12.28 -11.45
CA THR A 183 9.63 -13.72 -11.71
C THR A 183 8.22 -14.28 -11.65
N SER A 184 7.97 -15.36 -12.39
CA SER A 184 6.68 -16.05 -12.35
C SER A 184 6.90 -17.56 -12.28
N ASN A 185 6.05 -18.28 -11.53
CA ASN A 185 6.02 -19.73 -11.63
C ASN A 185 5.26 -20.12 -12.92
N ILE A 186 5.95 -20.80 -13.83
CA ILE A 186 5.38 -21.25 -15.11
C ILE A 186 4.72 -22.64 -14.96
N SER A 187 4.66 -23.17 -13.74
CA SER A 187 4.11 -24.51 -13.48
C SER A 187 2.62 -24.56 -13.78
N SER A 188 2.17 -25.59 -14.50
CA SER A 188 0.76 -25.91 -14.70
C SER A 188 0.12 -26.61 -13.50
N ALA A 189 0.90 -27.01 -12.49
CA ALA A 189 0.42 -27.70 -11.30
C ALA A 189 -0.07 -26.75 -10.20
N PHE A 190 0.21 -25.45 -10.33
CA PHE A 190 -0.14 -24.43 -9.35
C PHE A 190 -0.77 -23.22 -10.05
N ASP A 191 -1.51 -22.42 -9.29
CA ASP A 191 -1.95 -21.12 -9.77
C ASP A 191 -0.75 -20.27 -10.17
N ARG A 192 -0.89 -19.56 -11.30
CA ARG A 192 0.16 -18.63 -11.75
C ARG A 192 0.29 -17.50 -10.74
N GLN A 193 1.51 -17.33 -10.27
CA GLN A 193 1.96 -16.31 -9.38
C GLN A 193 3.00 -15.45 -10.08
N LEU A 194 2.89 -14.14 -9.89
CA LEU A 194 3.92 -13.17 -10.22
C LEU A 194 4.56 -12.70 -8.92
N PHE A 195 5.87 -12.70 -8.88
CA PHE A 195 6.67 -12.11 -7.83
C PHE A 195 7.36 -10.86 -8.37
N ILE A 196 7.20 -9.74 -7.66
CA ILE A 196 7.91 -8.49 -7.90
C ILE A 196 8.75 -8.23 -6.66
N THR A 197 10.05 -8.05 -6.84
CA THR A 197 10.96 -7.74 -5.75
C THR A 197 11.76 -6.51 -6.09
N SER A 198 11.61 -5.45 -5.30
CA SER A 198 12.46 -4.28 -5.34
C SER A 198 13.30 -4.20 -4.08
N THR A 199 14.61 -4.03 -4.24
CA THR A 199 15.55 -3.84 -3.15
C THR A 199 16.33 -2.56 -3.43
N THR A 200 16.39 -1.65 -2.45
CA THR A 200 17.08 -0.37 -2.57
C THR A 200 17.90 -0.09 -1.30
N ASN A 201 18.54 1.08 -1.25
CA ASN A 201 19.15 1.61 -0.03
C ASN A 201 18.15 1.91 1.09
N SER A 202 16.86 2.04 0.75
CA SER A 202 15.85 2.57 1.66
C SER A 202 14.77 1.55 2.04
N TYR A 203 14.63 0.47 1.26
CA TYR A 203 13.62 -0.55 1.49
C TYR A 203 13.89 -1.85 0.73
N ASN A 204 13.20 -2.91 1.14
CA ASN A 204 12.88 -4.07 0.32
C ASN A 204 11.37 -4.25 0.25
N LEU A 205 10.86 -4.35 -0.97
CA LEU A 205 9.46 -4.54 -1.32
C LEU A 205 9.34 -5.88 -2.04
N ILE A 206 8.48 -6.74 -1.54
CA ILE A 206 8.16 -8.03 -2.13
C ILE A 206 6.65 -8.06 -2.34
N ILE A 207 6.24 -8.35 -3.57
CA ILE A 207 4.84 -8.51 -3.94
C ILE A 207 4.69 -9.88 -4.58
N ALA A 208 3.76 -10.69 -4.06
CA ALA A 208 3.32 -11.94 -4.66
C ALA A 208 1.85 -11.80 -5.08
N LEU A 209 1.56 -11.97 -6.36
CA LEU A 209 0.22 -11.84 -6.95
C LEU A 209 -0.23 -13.18 -7.51
N GLY A 210 -1.40 -13.67 -7.11
CA GLY A 210 -1.99 -14.89 -7.66
C GLY A 210 -3.06 -14.61 -8.72
N GLY A 211 -2.96 -15.27 -9.87
CA GLY A 211 -4.00 -15.25 -10.91
C GLY A 211 -4.19 -13.91 -11.62
N ALA A 212 -3.23 -12.98 -11.50
CA ALA A 212 -3.33 -11.63 -12.04
C ALA A 212 -3.11 -11.53 -13.55
N LYS A 213 -3.77 -10.56 -14.19
CA LYS A 213 -3.38 -10.05 -15.52
C LYS A 213 -2.47 -8.85 -15.35
N VAL A 214 -1.26 -8.90 -15.91
CA VAL A 214 -0.21 -7.92 -15.61
C VAL A 214 0.18 -7.11 -16.85
N ARG A 215 0.37 -5.81 -16.69
CA ARG A 215 0.84 -4.87 -17.71
C ARG A 215 2.03 -4.06 -17.18
N PHE A 216 2.93 -3.70 -18.10
CA PHE A 216 4.16 -2.97 -17.83
C PHE A 216 4.26 -1.76 -18.76
N PHE A 217 4.69 -0.63 -18.21
CA PHE A 217 4.95 0.59 -18.96
C PHE A 217 6.31 1.19 -18.59
#